data_AF-A0A8T7B1N3-F1
#
_entry.id   AF-A0A8T7B1N3-F1
#
_cell.length_a   1.000
_cell.length_b   1.000
_cell.length_c   1.000
_cell.angle_alpha   90.00
_cell.angle_beta   90.00
_cell.angle_gamma   90.00
#
_symmetry.space_group_name_H-M   'P 1'
#
loop_
_entity.id
_entity.type
_entity.pdbx_description
1 polymer ?
#
loop_
_entity_poly.entity_id
_entity_poly.type
_entity_poly.pdbx_seq_one_letter_code
_entity_poly.pdbx_strand_id
1 'polypeptide(L)'
;MIVDDSTTSNSADSYTQLETRFSIAKNAIENSQDNGEHALRQFLQVLGNRLTDFRIDRPDATLLDVRVLAALADMKLCRDHFVEILRVICELDKPGPFLDMLQQFIGQTIALKRAPRDIIHFNHLWCDHYRFFVRELFLYTIAYLIRQQRFEEAAAFIRAEYSYPTPTGTATCDYREFDAYIKCLDEFRARRIGKKRLSLSADELRNRADLPFVNFDDIMQADFILCIYGLLHRPQALTHWFPRTVVYAEPYEQRGFDLFFRAQSKSFFATIALLLEVRDKTELLDLFETARRQCRLDQWKIGAAPIPFASYMGLSALATT
;
A
#
# COMPACT_ATOMS: atom_id res chain seq x y z
N MET A 1 30.58 -27.35 17.18
CA MET A 1 31.13 -26.28 16.33
C MET A 1 30.14 -25.13 16.42
N ILE A 2 30.65 -24.00 16.88
CA ILE A 2 29.92 -22.91 17.52
C ILE A 2 28.92 -22.27 16.54
N VAL A 3 27.66 -22.18 16.97
CA VAL A 3 26.64 -21.35 16.33
C VAL A 3 27.07 -19.91 16.57
N ASP A 4 27.21 -19.16 15.48
CA ASP A 4 27.72 -17.79 15.45
C ASP A 4 26.76 -16.84 16.19
N ASP A 5 27.07 -16.53 17.46
CA ASP A 5 26.30 -15.69 18.38
C ASP A 5 26.26 -14.20 17.97
N SER A 6 26.95 -13.84 16.88
CA SER A 6 27.09 -12.46 16.41
C SER A 6 25.90 -11.95 15.58
N THR A 7 25.12 -12.83 14.95
CA THR A 7 23.94 -12.46 14.14
C THR A 7 22.68 -12.26 14.99
N THR A 8 22.52 -13.01 16.07
CA THR A 8 21.42 -12.88 17.04
C THR A 8 21.50 -11.58 17.82
N SER A 9 22.70 -11.20 18.29
CA SER A 9 22.95 -9.96 19.06
C SER A 9 22.60 -8.69 18.26
N ASN A 10 23.06 -8.60 17.01
CA ASN A 10 22.84 -7.42 16.16
C ASN A 10 21.36 -7.22 15.78
N SER A 11 20.60 -8.32 15.65
CA SER A 11 19.16 -8.27 15.36
C SER A 11 18.33 -7.76 16.55
N ALA A 12 18.69 -8.17 17.78
CA ALA A 12 18.01 -7.81 19.02
C ALA A 12 18.22 -6.33 19.40
N ASP A 13 19.43 -5.81 19.21
CA ASP A 13 19.74 -4.39 19.41
C ASP A 13 18.99 -3.51 18.40
N SER A 14 18.92 -3.93 17.14
CA SER A 14 18.17 -3.23 16.09
C SER A 14 16.65 -3.24 16.35
N TYR A 15 16.09 -4.35 16.86
CA TYR A 15 14.68 -4.41 17.31
C TYR A 15 14.41 -3.45 18.48
N THR A 16 15.28 -3.47 19.49
CA THR A 16 15.17 -2.62 20.68
C THR A 16 15.26 -1.13 20.29
N GLN A 17 16.12 -0.79 19.34
CA GLN A 17 16.26 0.56 18.84
C GLN A 17 15.02 1.03 18.07
N LEU A 18 14.44 0.19 17.21
CA LEU A 18 13.21 0.52 16.49
C LEU A 18 12.06 0.79 17.46
N GLU A 19 11.84 -0.11 18.43
CA GLU A 19 10.80 0.03 19.46
C GLU A 19 10.96 1.31 20.28
N THR A 20 12.20 1.61 20.68
CA THR A 20 12.52 2.80 21.46
C THR A 20 12.21 4.08 20.66
N ARG A 21 12.65 4.15 19.40
CA ARG A 21 12.39 5.33 18.55
C ARG A 21 10.92 5.48 18.19
N PHE A 22 10.22 4.37 17.96
CA PHE A 22 8.78 4.36 17.79
C PHE A 22 8.06 4.93 19.01
N SER A 23 8.37 4.43 20.22
CA SER A 23 7.76 4.91 21.47
C SER A 23 8.00 6.40 21.72
N ILE A 24 9.23 6.88 21.47
CA ILE A 24 9.57 8.31 21.60
C ILE A 24 8.78 9.16 20.59
N ALA A 25 8.76 8.77 19.32
CA ALA A 25 8.04 9.50 18.28
C ALA A 25 6.53 9.54 18.57
N LYS A 26 5.95 8.38 18.90
CA LYS A 26 4.54 8.27 19.27
C LYS A 26 4.19 9.21 20.42
N ASN A 27 4.93 9.15 21.53
CA ASN A 27 4.68 10.01 22.69
C ASN A 27 4.84 11.50 22.36
N ALA A 28 5.87 11.87 21.61
CA ALA A 28 6.11 13.26 21.24
C ALA A 28 4.98 13.83 20.37
N ILE A 29 4.47 13.04 19.43
CA ILE A 29 3.37 13.44 18.53
C ILE A 29 2.04 13.46 19.30
N GLU A 30 1.69 12.41 20.05
CA GLU A 30 0.43 12.33 20.81
C GLU A 30 0.28 13.49 21.81
N ASN A 31 1.38 13.91 22.43
CA ASN A 31 1.39 14.99 23.41
C ASN A 31 1.72 16.36 22.80
N SER A 32 1.73 16.49 21.47
CA SER A 32 2.03 17.74 20.74
C SER A 32 3.29 18.46 21.25
N GLN A 33 4.35 17.70 21.51
CA GLN A 33 5.63 18.24 21.97
C GLN A 33 6.35 18.99 20.84
N ASP A 34 7.09 20.05 21.18
CA ASP A 34 7.86 20.87 20.22
C ASP A 34 8.86 20.06 19.37
N ASN A 35 9.30 18.91 19.87
CA ASN A 35 10.25 18.03 19.20
C ASN A 35 9.60 16.91 18.37
N GLY A 36 8.27 16.92 18.17
CA GLY A 36 7.53 15.86 17.48
C GLY A 36 8.08 15.53 16.09
N GLU A 37 8.33 16.55 15.25
CA GLU A 37 8.89 16.35 13.90
C GLU A 37 10.30 15.75 13.95
N HIS A 38 11.12 16.18 14.91
CA HIS A 38 12.47 15.62 15.09
C HIS A 38 12.40 14.15 15.51
N ALA A 39 11.52 13.82 16.45
CA ALA A 39 11.31 12.45 16.90
C ALA A 39 10.81 11.56 15.77
N LEU A 40 9.85 12.03 14.96
CA LEU A 40 9.39 11.33 13.77
C LEU A 40 10.53 11.07 12.79
N ARG A 41 11.38 12.08 12.53
CA ARG A 41 12.51 11.94 11.60
C ARG A 41 13.47 10.83 12.04
N GLN A 42 13.77 10.78 13.34
CA GLN A 42 14.64 9.74 13.91
C GLN A 42 14.00 8.35 13.81
N PHE A 43 12.70 8.23 14.08
CA PHE A 43 11.97 6.98 13.90
C PHE A 43 12.00 6.51 12.44
N LEU A 44 11.66 7.38 11.48
CA LEU A 44 11.65 7.04 10.05
C LEU A 44 13.04 6.65 9.54
N GLN A 45 14.10 7.29 10.06
CA GLN A 45 15.47 6.91 9.74
C GLN A 45 15.81 5.51 10.25
N VAL A 46 15.48 5.19 11.50
CA VAL A 46 15.73 3.85 12.07
C VAL A 46 14.89 2.79 11.39
N LEU A 47 13.62 3.09 11.10
CA LEU A 47 12.75 2.22 10.32
C LEU A 47 13.33 1.95 8.92
N GLY A 48 13.76 2.99 8.21
CA GLY A 48 14.37 2.85 6.88
C GLY A 48 15.62 1.98 6.89
N ASN A 49 16.51 2.16 7.87
CA ASN A 49 17.69 1.32 8.05
C ASN A 49 17.30 -0.13 8.34
N ARG A 50 16.35 -0.35 9.26
CA ARG A 50 15.86 -1.69 9.59
C ARG A 50 15.29 -2.41 8.38
N LEU A 51 14.59 -1.70 7.50
CA LEU A 51 14.04 -2.29 6.29
C LEU A 51 15.14 -2.90 5.40
N THR A 52 16.36 -2.37 5.41
CA THR A 52 17.47 -2.93 4.62
C THR A 52 17.98 -4.29 5.13
N ASP A 53 17.74 -4.62 6.39
CA ASP A 53 18.17 -5.87 7.02
C ASP A 53 17.41 -7.10 6.48
N PHE A 54 16.23 -6.90 5.88
CA PHE A 54 15.40 -7.99 5.33
C PHE A 54 15.84 -8.47 3.95
N ARG A 55 16.96 -7.96 3.43
CA ARG A 55 17.48 -8.29 2.10
C ARG A 55 17.69 -9.81 1.96
N ILE A 56 17.07 -10.41 0.95
CA ILE A 56 17.27 -11.81 0.59
C ILE A 56 18.38 -11.90 -0.46
N ASP A 57 19.57 -12.33 -0.04
CA ASP A 57 20.72 -12.50 -0.94
C ASP A 57 20.90 -13.96 -1.37
N ARG A 58 20.93 -14.19 -2.70
CA ARG A 58 21.27 -15.48 -3.32
C ARG A 58 20.61 -16.70 -2.65
N PRO A 59 19.29 -16.70 -2.45
CA PRO A 59 18.60 -17.84 -1.85
C PRO A 59 18.67 -19.04 -2.80
N ASP A 60 18.65 -20.24 -2.24
CA ASP A 60 18.24 -21.42 -3.00
C ASP A 60 16.86 -21.13 -3.62
N ALA A 61 16.78 -21.26 -4.95
CA ALA A 61 15.56 -20.98 -5.71
C ALA A 61 14.37 -21.82 -5.23
N THR A 62 14.63 -23.03 -4.69
CA THR A 62 13.60 -23.91 -4.13
C THR A 62 13.07 -23.47 -2.77
N LEU A 63 13.71 -22.50 -2.11
CA LEU A 63 13.32 -21.97 -0.80
C LEU A 63 12.94 -20.48 -0.82
N LEU A 64 12.94 -19.85 -1.99
CA LEU A 64 12.73 -18.41 -2.13
C LEU A 64 11.41 -17.92 -1.52
N ASP A 65 10.30 -18.60 -1.78
CA ASP A 65 8.98 -18.30 -1.21
C ASP A 65 8.90 -18.46 0.31
N VAL A 66 9.63 -19.43 0.87
CA VAL A 66 9.72 -19.61 2.33
C VAL A 66 10.46 -18.42 2.94
N ARG A 67 11.56 -17.99 2.32
CA ARG A 67 12.30 -16.81 2.75
C ARG A 67 11.50 -15.52 2.59
N VAL A 68 10.75 -15.37 1.50
CA VAL A 68 9.85 -14.23 1.29
C VAL A 68 8.81 -14.15 2.41
N LEU A 69 8.17 -15.25 2.77
CA LEU A 69 7.18 -15.25 3.85
C LEU A 69 7.80 -15.01 5.23
N ALA A 70 8.97 -15.57 5.51
CA ALA A 70 9.69 -15.28 6.75
C ALA A 70 10.03 -13.79 6.87
N ALA A 71 10.57 -13.19 5.80
CA ALA A 71 10.84 -11.76 5.76
C ALA A 71 9.56 -10.93 5.95
N LEU A 72 8.43 -11.31 5.32
CA LEU A 72 7.15 -10.62 5.52
C LEU A 72 6.67 -10.72 6.98
N ALA A 73 6.79 -11.89 7.60
CA ALA A 73 6.45 -12.06 9.01
C ALA A 73 7.27 -11.11 9.90
N ASP A 74 8.58 -11.03 9.70
CA ASP A 74 9.45 -10.16 10.49
C ASP A 74 9.23 -8.66 10.20
N MET A 75 8.89 -8.32 8.96
CA MET A 75 8.54 -6.96 8.56
C MET A 75 7.19 -6.48 9.12
N LYS A 76 6.37 -7.38 9.70
CA LYS A 76 5.06 -7.01 10.28
C LYS A 76 5.19 -5.91 11.33
N LEU A 77 6.19 -5.99 12.22
CA LEU A 77 6.41 -4.98 13.25
C LEU A 77 6.72 -3.60 12.63
N CYS A 78 7.49 -3.56 11.54
CA CYS A 78 7.78 -2.34 10.79
C CYS A 78 6.50 -1.71 10.22
N ARG A 79 5.59 -2.55 9.67
CA ARG A 79 4.26 -2.11 9.22
C ARG A 79 3.44 -1.59 10.40
N ASP A 80 3.34 -2.34 11.49
CA ASP A 80 2.52 -1.99 12.65
C ASP A 80 2.93 -0.62 13.22
N HIS A 81 4.23 -0.39 13.44
CA HIS A 81 4.73 0.90 13.94
C HIS A 81 4.47 2.06 12.97
N PHE A 82 4.69 1.86 11.67
CA PHE A 82 4.42 2.88 10.68
C PHE A 82 2.94 3.29 10.68
N VAL A 83 2.04 2.30 10.67
CA VAL A 83 0.60 2.52 10.60
C VAL A 83 0.06 3.11 11.91
N GLU A 84 0.64 2.75 13.06
CA GLU A 84 0.30 3.34 14.36
C GLU A 84 0.78 4.80 14.48
N ILE A 85 1.94 5.15 13.91
CA ILE A 85 2.38 6.55 13.81
C ILE A 85 1.44 7.35 12.90
N LEU A 86 1.04 6.80 11.75
CA LEU A 86 0.02 7.41 10.90
C LEU A 86 -1.28 7.62 11.67
N ARG A 87 -1.69 6.64 12.49
CA ARG A 87 -2.90 6.73 13.33
C ARG A 87 -2.89 7.98 14.19
N VAL A 88 -1.82 8.13 14.97
CA VAL A 88 -1.61 9.26 15.87
C VAL A 88 -1.52 10.59 15.13
N ILE A 89 -0.80 10.64 14.01
CA ILE A 89 -0.67 11.87 13.22
C ILE A 89 -2.05 12.35 12.76
N CYS A 90 -2.91 11.47 12.29
CA CYS A 90 -4.25 11.86 11.85
C CYS A 90 -5.20 12.26 12.98
N GLU A 91 -4.83 12.10 14.25
CA GLU A 91 -5.59 12.59 15.40
C GLU A 91 -5.24 14.05 15.73
N LEU A 92 -4.18 14.60 15.12
CA LEU A 92 -3.80 16.00 15.28
C LEU A 92 -4.72 16.96 14.52
N ASP A 93 -4.86 18.18 15.05
CA ASP A 93 -5.52 19.30 14.37
C ASP A 93 -4.78 19.70 13.09
N LYS A 94 -3.44 19.64 13.11
CA LYS A 94 -2.57 20.08 12.00
C LYS A 94 -1.57 18.97 11.62
N PRO A 95 -2.01 17.94 10.89
CA PRO A 95 -1.16 16.80 10.57
C PRO A 95 -0.19 17.04 9.38
N GLY A 96 -0.37 18.13 8.63
CA GLY A 96 0.32 18.38 7.34
C GLY A 96 1.82 18.11 7.34
N PRO A 97 2.63 18.79 8.18
CA PRO A 97 4.08 18.58 8.20
C PRO A 97 4.49 17.13 8.47
N PHE A 98 3.76 16.42 9.34
CA PHE A 98 4.02 15.02 9.65
C PHE A 98 3.63 14.10 8.48
N LEU A 99 2.51 14.38 7.81
CA LEU A 99 2.07 13.62 6.63
C LEU A 99 3.04 13.81 5.46
N ASP A 100 3.62 15.00 5.27
CA ASP A 100 4.67 15.25 4.27
C ASP A 100 5.91 14.37 4.54
N MET A 101 6.30 14.24 5.80
CA MET A 101 7.40 13.36 6.20
C MET A 101 7.09 11.88 5.94
N LEU A 102 5.86 11.42 6.22
CA LEU A 102 5.44 10.05 5.89
C LEU A 102 5.41 9.83 4.38
N GLN A 103 4.91 10.79 3.60
CA GLN A 103 4.86 10.72 2.13
C GLN A 103 6.27 10.60 1.55
N GLN A 104 7.22 11.41 2.02
CA GLN A 104 8.62 11.34 1.63
C GLN A 104 9.23 9.97 1.96
N PHE A 105 8.98 9.46 3.17
CA PHE A 105 9.48 8.16 3.59
C PHE A 105 8.93 7.01 2.73
N ILE A 106 7.61 6.97 2.51
CA ILE A 106 6.99 5.96 1.63
C ILE A 106 7.64 6.01 0.24
N GLY A 107 7.85 7.20 -0.33
CA GLY A 107 8.53 7.36 -1.62
C GLY A 107 9.92 6.71 -1.64
N GLN A 108 10.72 6.91 -0.59
CA GLN A 108 12.05 6.31 -0.48
C GLN A 108 12.01 4.76 -0.46
N THR A 109 10.95 4.15 0.07
CA THR A 109 10.82 2.68 0.11
C THR A 109 10.76 2.03 -1.28
N ILE A 110 10.43 2.79 -2.33
CA ILE A 110 10.45 2.31 -3.72
C ILE A 110 11.81 1.76 -4.12
N ALA A 111 12.90 2.33 -3.57
CA ALA A 111 14.26 1.90 -3.86
C ALA A 111 14.55 0.47 -3.38
N LEU A 112 13.83 -0.03 -2.36
CA LEU A 112 14.00 -1.40 -1.84
C LEU A 112 13.62 -2.48 -2.87
N LYS A 113 12.77 -2.13 -3.85
CA LYS A 113 12.36 -3.04 -4.93
C LYS A 113 13.42 -3.20 -6.03
N ARG A 114 14.57 -2.52 -5.94
CA ARG A 114 15.58 -2.43 -6.99
C ARG A 114 16.85 -3.17 -6.61
N ALA A 115 17.66 -3.46 -7.63
CA ALA A 115 18.97 -4.07 -7.43
C ALA A 115 19.86 -3.16 -6.55
N PRO A 116 20.44 -3.70 -5.47
CA PRO A 116 21.48 -3.02 -4.70
C PRO A 116 22.71 -2.71 -5.57
N ARG A 117 23.42 -1.63 -5.25
CA ARG A 117 24.59 -1.18 -6.02
C ARG A 117 25.77 -2.16 -5.97
N ASP A 118 25.83 -2.98 -4.92
CA ASP A 118 26.87 -3.96 -4.63
C ASP A 118 26.65 -5.33 -5.32
N ILE A 119 25.56 -5.51 -6.07
CA ILE A 119 25.19 -6.80 -6.66
C ILE A 119 25.19 -6.74 -8.20
N ILE A 120 26.08 -7.53 -8.82
CA ILE A 120 26.21 -7.67 -10.28
C ILE A 120 25.14 -8.62 -10.86
N HIS A 121 24.78 -9.67 -10.12
CA HIS A 121 23.76 -10.66 -10.51
C HIS A 121 22.55 -10.57 -9.58
N PHE A 122 21.50 -9.91 -10.05
CA PHE A 122 20.28 -9.66 -9.28
C PHE A 122 19.08 -10.38 -9.91
N ASN A 123 18.39 -11.20 -9.12
CA ASN A 123 17.10 -11.73 -9.51
C ASN A 123 16.00 -10.85 -8.91
N HIS A 124 15.17 -10.27 -9.77
CA HIS A 124 14.06 -9.40 -9.39
C HIS A 124 13.07 -10.04 -8.41
N LEU A 125 13.02 -11.37 -8.31
CA LEU A 125 12.16 -12.09 -7.37
C LEU A 125 12.69 -12.04 -5.92
N TRP A 126 13.97 -11.72 -5.71
CA TRP A 126 14.52 -11.58 -4.37
C TRP A 126 13.89 -10.40 -3.61
N CYS A 127 13.37 -9.40 -4.32
CA CYS A 127 12.68 -8.24 -3.75
C CYS A 127 11.14 -8.41 -3.67
N ASP A 128 10.59 -9.61 -3.84
CA ASP A 128 9.12 -9.79 -3.78
C ASP A 128 8.53 -9.49 -2.40
N HIS A 129 9.28 -9.70 -1.31
CA HIS A 129 8.89 -9.26 0.03
C HIS A 129 8.81 -7.73 0.14
N TYR A 130 9.78 -7.00 -0.42
CA TYR A 130 9.72 -5.54 -0.49
C TYR A 130 8.57 -5.04 -1.36
N ARG A 131 8.33 -5.66 -2.52
CA ARG A 131 7.19 -5.31 -3.39
C ARG A 131 5.86 -5.45 -2.65
N PHE A 132 5.69 -6.54 -1.91
CA PHE A 132 4.52 -6.76 -1.08
C PHE A 132 4.42 -5.71 0.02
N PHE A 133 5.49 -5.51 0.80
CA PHE A 133 5.50 -4.62 1.96
C PHE A 133 5.26 -3.15 1.57
N VAL A 134 5.90 -2.69 0.49
CA VAL A 134 5.74 -1.33 -0.02
C VAL A 134 4.30 -1.07 -0.48
N ARG A 135 3.69 -2.05 -1.17
CA ARG A 135 2.26 -2.01 -1.51
C ARG A 135 1.38 -2.00 -0.26
N GLU A 136 1.69 -2.86 0.71
CA GLU A 136 0.97 -2.96 1.99
C GLU A 136 0.98 -1.63 2.74
N LEU A 137 2.16 -1.00 2.92
CA LEU A 137 2.26 0.31 3.57
C LEU A 137 1.39 1.36 2.89
N PHE A 138 1.46 1.46 1.55
CA PHE A 138 0.70 2.45 0.81
C PHE A 138 -0.81 2.20 0.91
N LEU A 139 -1.24 0.94 0.83
CA LEU A 139 -2.64 0.58 1.02
C LEU A 139 -3.15 0.94 2.41
N TYR A 140 -2.38 0.66 3.46
CA TYR A 140 -2.73 1.07 4.82
C TYR A 140 -2.84 2.59 4.96
N THR A 141 -1.93 3.34 4.33
CA THR A 141 -1.98 4.81 4.34
C THR A 141 -3.27 5.32 3.73
N ILE A 142 -3.61 4.88 2.52
CA ILE A 142 -4.82 5.34 1.82
C ILE A 142 -6.08 4.86 2.54
N ALA A 143 -6.12 3.60 2.98
CA ALA A 143 -7.25 3.03 3.73
C ALA A 143 -7.54 3.82 5.00
N TYR A 144 -6.50 4.13 5.78
CA TYR A 144 -6.67 4.86 7.04
C TYR A 144 -7.09 6.32 6.83
N LEU A 145 -6.48 7.03 5.85
CA LEU A 145 -6.88 8.40 5.52
C LEU A 145 -8.35 8.47 5.09
N ILE A 146 -8.79 7.55 4.21
CA ILE A 146 -10.18 7.46 3.77
C ILE A 146 -11.11 7.15 4.93
N ARG A 147 -10.73 6.21 5.81
CA ARG A 147 -11.51 5.83 6.99
C ARG A 147 -11.70 7.01 7.94
N GLN A 148 -10.67 7.85 8.10
CA GLN A 148 -10.72 9.09 8.88
C GLN A 148 -11.34 10.27 8.13
N GLN A 149 -11.90 10.05 6.93
CA GLN A 149 -12.49 11.09 6.09
C GLN A 149 -11.51 12.23 5.73
N ARG A 150 -10.21 11.94 5.71
CA ARG A 150 -9.12 12.84 5.26
C ARG A 150 -8.91 12.69 3.76
N PHE A 151 -9.93 13.08 3.00
CA PHE A 151 -10.01 12.82 1.56
C PHE A 151 -9.01 13.64 0.74
N GLU A 152 -8.80 14.89 1.14
CA GLU A 152 -7.81 15.80 0.56
C GLU A 152 -6.39 15.27 0.75
N GLU A 153 -6.05 14.80 1.94
CA GLU A 153 -4.74 14.21 2.21
C GLU A 153 -4.57 12.89 1.47
N ALA A 154 -5.60 12.04 1.41
CA ALA A 154 -5.57 10.82 0.59
C ALA A 154 -5.34 11.16 -0.90
N ALA A 155 -6.06 12.13 -1.45
CA ALA A 155 -5.85 12.61 -2.82
C ALA A 155 -4.43 13.17 -3.02
N ALA A 156 -3.88 13.88 -2.03
CA ALA A 156 -2.52 14.39 -2.08
C ALA A 156 -1.46 13.28 -2.17
N PHE A 157 -1.64 12.17 -1.45
CA PHE A 157 -0.77 10.98 -1.61
C PHE A 157 -0.92 10.37 -3.01
N ILE A 158 -2.14 10.22 -3.53
CA ILE A 158 -2.35 9.60 -4.84
C ILE A 158 -1.79 10.48 -5.98
N ARG A 159 -1.93 11.81 -5.89
CA ARG A 159 -1.41 12.79 -6.86
C ARG A 159 0.11 12.94 -6.82
N ALA A 160 0.75 12.63 -5.70
CA ALA A 160 2.15 12.97 -5.47
C ALA A 160 3.10 12.33 -6.51
N GLU A 161 4.14 13.09 -6.85
CA GLU A 161 5.33 12.55 -7.50
C GLU A 161 6.33 12.12 -6.43
N TYR A 162 6.53 10.82 -6.31
CA TYR A 162 7.41 10.19 -5.35
C TYR A 162 8.84 10.18 -5.86
N SER A 163 9.72 10.82 -5.10
CA SER A 163 11.17 10.78 -5.31
C SER A 163 11.81 9.62 -4.58
N TYR A 164 12.70 8.90 -5.26
CA TYR A 164 13.45 7.80 -4.65
C TYR A 164 14.90 7.77 -5.19
N PRO A 165 15.85 7.26 -4.38
CA PRO A 165 17.24 7.20 -4.78
C PRO A 165 17.51 6.15 -5.87
N THR A 166 18.41 6.49 -6.78
CA THR A 166 18.93 5.62 -7.84
C THR A 166 20.46 5.59 -7.80
N PRO A 167 21.14 4.68 -8.52
CA PRO A 167 22.59 4.70 -8.63
C PRO A 167 23.17 6.03 -9.11
N THR A 168 22.48 6.74 -10.01
CA THR A 168 22.95 7.94 -10.70
C THR A 168 22.36 9.24 -10.17
N GLY A 169 21.55 9.21 -9.11
CA GLY A 169 20.90 10.39 -8.55
C GLY A 169 19.53 10.08 -7.97
N THR A 170 18.55 10.94 -8.22
CA THR A 170 17.16 10.78 -7.79
C THR A 170 16.28 10.61 -9.02
N ALA A 171 15.32 9.69 -8.95
CA ALA A 171 14.27 9.58 -9.96
C ALA A 171 12.91 9.79 -9.31
N THR A 172 11.94 10.19 -10.13
CA THR A 172 10.55 10.39 -9.73
C THR A 172 9.65 9.33 -10.35
N CYS A 173 8.49 9.13 -9.73
CA CYS A 173 7.43 8.26 -10.21
C CYS A 173 6.11 8.61 -9.54
N ASP A 174 5.01 8.09 -10.05
CA ASP A 174 3.71 8.22 -9.39
C ASP A 174 3.38 7.01 -8.51
N TYR A 175 2.24 7.08 -7.82
CA TYR A 175 1.78 6.06 -6.88
C TYR A 175 1.66 4.64 -7.46
N ARG A 176 1.54 4.47 -8.79
CA ARG A 176 1.41 3.14 -9.42
C ARG A 176 2.67 2.31 -9.24
N GLU A 177 3.80 2.94 -8.97
CA GLU A 177 5.00 2.21 -8.57
C GLU A 177 4.79 1.42 -7.27
N PHE A 178 3.87 1.79 -6.37
CA PHE A 178 3.61 0.97 -5.19
C PHE A 178 2.86 -0.33 -5.53
N ASP A 179 2.26 -0.48 -6.72
CA ASP A 179 1.73 -1.76 -7.18
C ASP A 179 2.85 -2.65 -7.74
N ALA A 180 2.81 -3.93 -7.38
CA ALA A 180 3.63 -4.96 -7.98
C ALA A 180 2.94 -6.32 -7.89
N TYR A 181 3.12 -7.14 -8.92
CA TYR A 181 2.73 -8.54 -8.87
C TYR A 181 3.76 -9.36 -8.08
N ILE A 182 3.29 -10.14 -7.11
CA ILE A 182 4.14 -10.91 -6.20
C ILE A 182 4.25 -12.35 -6.70
N LYS A 183 5.06 -12.53 -7.76
CA LYS A 183 5.21 -13.79 -8.49
C LYS A 183 5.62 -14.95 -7.58
N CYS A 184 6.47 -14.68 -6.59
CA CYS A 184 6.93 -15.70 -5.65
C CYS A 184 5.78 -16.35 -4.88
N LEU A 185 4.78 -15.58 -4.45
CA LEU A 185 3.61 -16.10 -3.76
C LEU A 185 2.60 -16.68 -4.76
N ASP A 186 2.20 -15.88 -5.75
CA ASP A 186 1.08 -16.23 -6.62
C ASP A 186 1.39 -17.34 -7.64
N GLU A 187 2.68 -17.56 -7.98
CA GLU A 187 3.08 -18.67 -8.85
C GLU A 187 3.87 -19.75 -8.12
N PHE A 188 5.01 -19.42 -7.50
CA PHE A 188 5.96 -20.44 -7.04
C PHE A 188 5.42 -21.18 -5.82
N ARG A 189 4.95 -20.44 -4.82
CA ARG A 189 4.32 -21.03 -3.65
C ARG A 189 3.04 -21.76 -4.03
N ALA A 190 2.18 -21.13 -4.84
CA ALA A 190 0.92 -21.73 -5.30
C ALA A 190 1.14 -23.11 -5.93
N ARG A 191 2.13 -23.23 -6.83
CA ARG A 191 2.53 -24.52 -7.42
C ARG A 191 3.03 -25.51 -6.37
N ARG A 192 3.88 -25.08 -5.43
CA ARG A 192 4.43 -25.99 -4.41
C ARG A 192 3.37 -26.57 -3.48
N ILE A 193 2.44 -25.75 -3.01
CA ILE A 193 1.42 -26.19 -2.04
C ILE A 193 0.19 -26.81 -2.71
N GLY A 194 0.10 -26.78 -4.05
CA GLY A 194 -1.01 -27.34 -4.82
C GLY A 194 -2.38 -26.72 -4.53
N LYS A 195 -2.43 -25.54 -3.90
CA LYS A 195 -3.70 -24.89 -3.53
C LYS A 195 -4.29 -24.16 -4.73
N LYS A 196 -5.58 -24.39 -5.00
CA LYS A 196 -6.39 -23.63 -5.96
C LYS A 196 -6.85 -22.29 -5.39
N ARG A 197 -5.91 -21.45 -4.96
CA ARG A 197 -6.18 -20.06 -4.55
C ARG A 197 -5.98 -19.13 -5.75
N LEU A 198 -6.83 -18.10 -5.85
CA LEU A 198 -6.75 -17.12 -6.94
C LEU A 198 -5.57 -16.15 -6.76
N SER A 199 -5.27 -15.76 -5.52
CA SER A 199 -4.08 -14.97 -5.19
C SER A 199 -3.64 -15.24 -3.76
N LEU A 200 -2.44 -15.82 -3.61
CA LEU A 200 -1.82 -16.04 -2.29
C LEU A 200 -1.25 -14.74 -1.71
N SER A 201 -0.90 -13.77 -2.55
CA SER A 201 -0.53 -12.44 -2.08
C SER A 201 -1.74 -11.70 -1.48
N ALA A 202 -2.93 -11.80 -2.08
CA ALA A 202 -4.15 -11.27 -1.47
C ALA A 202 -4.52 -11.98 -0.16
N ASP A 203 -4.36 -13.32 -0.10
CA ASP A 203 -4.54 -14.10 1.13
C ASP A 203 -3.60 -13.61 2.25
N GLU A 204 -2.32 -13.38 1.93
CA GLU A 204 -1.33 -12.90 2.90
C GLU A 204 -1.68 -11.49 3.39
N LEU A 205 -2.04 -10.58 2.49
CA LEU A 205 -2.46 -9.23 2.88
C LEU A 205 -3.70 -9.25 3.77
N ARG A 206 -4.66 -10.13 3.49
CA ARG A 206 -5.85 -10.35 4.33
C ARG A 206 -5.50 -10.90 5.71
N ASN A 207 -4.61 -11.89 5.80
CA ASN A 207 -4.19 -12.47 7.07
C ASN A 207 -3.48 -11.44 7.95
N ARG A 208 -2.75 -10.52 7.32
CA ARG A 208 -2.04 -9.42 7.99
C ARG A 208 -2.95 -8.23 8.27
N ALA A 209 -4.20 -8.23 7.81
CA ALA A 209 -5.17 -7.18 8.08
C ALA A 209 -5.77 -7.29 9.49
N ASP A 210 -4.89 -7.24 10.50
CA ASP A 210 -5.17 -7.54 11.91
C ASP A 210 -5.10 -6.33 12.84
N LEU A 211 -4.87 -5.12 12.29
CA LEU A 211 -4.88 -3.88 13.05
C LEU A 211 -6.32 -3.49 13.42
N PRO A 212 -6.62 -3.13 14.69
CA PRO A 212 -7.99 -2.93 15.15
C PRO A 212 -8.68 -1.70 14.54
N PHE A 213 -7.90 -0.78 13.95
CA PHE A 213 -8.39 0.49 13.40
C PHE A 213 -8.35 0.55 11.86
N VAL A 214 -7.84 -0.48 11.17
CA VAL A 214 -7.91 -0.66 9.71
C VAL A 214 -8.12 -2.13 9.42
N ASN A 215 -9.32 -2.49 8.98
CA ASN A 215 -9.66 -3.86 8.64
C ASN A 215 -9.38 -4.16 7.15
N PHE A 216 -9.60 -5.41 6.75
CA PHE A 216 -9.37 -5.80 5.36
C PHE A 216 -10.31 -5.14 4.35
N ASP A 217 -11.55 -4.82 4.74
CA ASP A 217 -12.50 -4.14 3.86
C ASP A 217 -12.06 -2.70 3.56
N ASP A 218 -11.49 -2.00 4.56
CA ASP A 218 -10.87 -0.68 4.39
C ASP A 218 -9.72 -0.75 3.36
N ILE A 219 -8.85 -1.77 3.48
CA ILE A 219 -7.72 -2.02 2.56
C ILE A 219 -8.23 -2.34 1.15
N MET A 220 -9.24 -3.19 1.04
CA MET A 220 -9.80 -3.59 -0.25
C MET A 220 -10.47 -2.41 -0.96
N GLN A 221 -11.17 -1.57 -0.22
CA GLN A 221 -11.74 -0.33 -0.75
C GLN A 221 -10.65 0.64 -1.23
N ALA A 222 -9.57 0.81 -0.46
CA ALA A 222 -8.42 1.62 -0.88
C ALA A 222 -7.75 1.09 -2.16
N ASP A 223 -7.53 -0.23 -2.23
CA ASP A 223 -6.96 -0.90 -3.40
C ASP A 223 -7.80 -0.68 -4.67
N PHE A 224 -9.12 -0.74 -4.52
CA PHE A 224 -10.05 -0.46 -5.60
C PHE A 224 -10.04 1.03 -6.01
N ILE A 225 -10.00 1.96 -5.06
CA ILE A 225 -9.95 3.40 -5.33
C ILE A 225 -8.68 3.79 -6.08
N LEU A 226 -7.52 3.23 -5.69
CA LEU A 226 -6.27 3.44 -6.40
C LEU A 226 -6.35 2.98 -7.87
N CYS A 227 -7.00 1.84 -8.13
CA CYS A 227 -7.29 1.40 -9.48
C CYS A 227 -8.15 2.43 -10.24
N ILE A 228 -9.30 2.80 -9.66
CA ILE A 228 -10.24 3.74 -10.29
C ILE A 228 -9.56 5.08 -10.60
N TYR A 229 -8.82 5.66 -9.64
CA TYR A 229 -8.14 6.94 -9.85
C TYR A 229 -7.21 6.89 -11.07
N GLY A 230 -6.39 5.84 -11.19
CA GLY A 230 -5.51 5.65 -12.35
C GLY A 230 -6.26 5.47 -13.67
N LEU A 231 -7.40 4.78 -13.65
CA LEU A 231 -8.25 4.61 -14.81
C LEU A 231 -8.88 5.93 -15.29
N LEU A 232 -9.35 6.76 -14.36
CA LEU A 232 -9.98 8.05 -14.69
C LEU A 232 -8.97 9.07 -15.24
N HIS A 233 -7.78 9.15 -14.64
CA HIS A 233 -6.83 10.24 -14.95
C HIS A 233 -5.72 9.85 -15.92
N ARG A 234 -5.41 8.56 -16.04
CA ARG A 234 -4.30 8.05 -16.88
C ARG A 234 -4.72 6.81 -17.70
N PRO A 235 -5.84 6.83 -18.46
CA PRO A 235 -6.35 5.66 -19.18
C PRO A 235 -5.42 5.14 -20.29
N GLN A 236 -4.47 5.95 -20.76
CA GLN A 236 -3.52 5.59 -21.82
C GLN A 236 -2.15 5.13 -21.29
N ALA A 237 -2.01 4.96 -19.98
CA ALA A 237 -0.75 4.55 -19.41
C ALA A 237 -0.35 3.12 -19.81
N LEU A 238 0.96 2.88 -19.83
CA LEU A 238 1.50 1.54 -20.08
C LEU A 238 1.17 0.55 -18.96
N THR A 239 1.03 1.05 -17.74
CA THR A 239 0.71 0.26 -16.55
C THR A 239 -0.40 0.92 -15.75
N HIS A 240 -1.21 0.08 -15.13
CA HIS A 240 -2.30 0.48 -14.25
C HIS A 240 -2.18 -0.26 -12.92
N TRP A 241 -2.63 0.39 -11.85
CA TRP A 241 -2.81 -0.25 -10.57
C TRP A 241 -3.87 -1.36 -10.69
N PHE A 242 -3.51 -2.59 -10.37
CA PHE A 242 -4.44 -3.71 -10.40
C PHE A 242 -5.01 -3.98 -8.99
N PRO A 243 -6.35 -4.01 -8.82
CA PRO A 243 -6.98 -4.10 -7.51
C PRO A 243 -7.03 -5.55 -7.02
N ARG A 244 -5.89 -6.12 -6.63
CA ARG A 244 -5.73 -7.56 -6.34
C ARG A 244 -6.65 -8.08 -5.23
N THR A 245 -6.99 -7.23 -4.27
CA THR A 245 -7.83 -7.60 -3.12
C THR A 245 -9.30 -7.85 -3.49
N VAL A 246 -9.79 -7.36 -4.64
CA VAL A 246 -11.21 -7.50 -5.02
C VAL A 246 -11.58 -8.93 -5.42
N VAL A 247 -10.63 -9.87 -5.32
CA VAL A 247 -10.91 -11.32 -5.22
C VAL A 247 -11.82 -11.68 -4.04
N TYR A 248 -11.91 -10.80 -3.04
CA TYR A 248 -12.79 -10.92 -1.88
C TYR A 248 -14.01 -9.99 -1.95
N ALA A 249 -14.24 -9.30 -3.07
CA ALA A 249 -15.26 -8.26 -3.17
C ALA A 249 -16.66 -8.75 -3.60
N GLU A 250 -16.90 -10.07 -3.68
CA GLU A 250 -18.22 -10.64 -3.96
C GLU A 250 -19.37 -9.99 -3.17
N PRO A 251 -19.24 -9.72 -1.84
CA PRO A 251 -20.32 -9.07 -1.08
C PRO A 251 -20.68 -7.64 -1.53
N TYR A 252 -19.82 -7.01 -2.33
CA TYR A 252 -20.00 -5.64 -2.81
C TYR A 252 -20.58 -5.57 -4.22
N GLU A 253 -20.79 -6.70 -4.90
CA GLU A 253 -21.36 -6.71 -6.26
C GLU A 253 -22.78 -6.12 -6.32
N GLN A 254 -23.56 -6.27 -5.25
CA GLN A 254 -24.94 -5.79 -5.21
C GLN A 254 -25.08 -4.36 -4.69
N ARG A 255 -24.19 -3.93 -3.79
CA ARG A 255 -24.32 -2.66 -3.04
C ARG A 255 -23.23 -1.63 -3.31
N GLY A 256 -22.13 -2.03 -3.95
CA GLY A 256 -20.91 -1.23 -4.07
C GLY A 256 -20.11 -1.14 -2.76
N PHE A 257 -18.84 -0.72 -2.82
CA PHE A 257 -18.06 -0.47 -1.61
C PHE A 257 -18.71 0.60 -0.74
N ASP A 258 -18.50 0.52 0.58
CA ASP A 258 -19.16 1.38 1.58
C ASP A 258 -19.01 2.87 1.28
N LEU A 259 -17.83 3.28 0.81
CA LEU A 259 -17.57 4.65 0.37
C LEU A 259 -18.56 5.08 -0.73
N PHE A 260 -18.69 4.29 -1.79
CA PHE A 260 -19.61 4.58 -2.89
C PHE A 260 -21.08 4.42 -2.51
N PHE A 261 -21.39 3.46 -1.63
CA PHE A 261 -22.74 3.30 -1.09
C PHE A 261 -23.21 4.56 -0.36
N ARG A 262 -22.35 5.15 0.49
CA ARG A 262 -22.64 6.44 1.15
C ARG A 262 -22.74 7.60 0.15
N ALA A 263 -22.04 7.51 -0.98
CA ALA A 263 -22.01 8.51 -2.05
C ALA A 263 -23.29 8.56 -2.88
N GLN A 264 -24.30 7.76 -2.56
CA GLN A 264 -25.65 7.95 -3.07
C GLN A 264 -26.23 9.31 -2.64
N SER A 265 -25.83 9.79 -1.44
CA SER A 265 -26.08 11.15 -0.98
C SER A 265 -25.26 12.17 -1.78
N LYS A 266 -25.92 13.22 -2.29
CA LYS A 266 -25.22 14.33 -2.97
C LYS A 266 -24.16 15.00 -2.12
N SER A 267 -24.41 15.18 -0.81
CA SER A 267 -23.45 15.84 0.08
C SER A 267 -22.20 14.97 0.30
N PHE A 268 -22.36 13.65 0.44
CA PHE A 268 -21.23 12.75 0.60
C PHE A 268 -20.50 12.50 -0.73
N PHE A 269 -21.22 12.51 -1.85
CA PHE A 269 -20.59 12.45 -3.17
C PHE A 269 -19.61 13.62 -3.38
N ALA A 270 -19.97 14.84 -2.97
CA ALA A 270 -19.06 15.99 -3.08
C ALA A 270 -17.71 15.74 -2.37
N THR A 271 -17.73 15.01 -1.26
CA THR A 271 -16.51 14.63 -0.54
C THR A 271 -15.68 13.58 -1.28
N ILE A 272 -16.31 12.58 -1.91
CA ILE A 272 -15.59 11.58 -2.73
C ILE A 272 -15.11 12.17 -4.05
N ALA A 273 -15.83 13.14 -4.59
CA ALA A 273 -15.44 13.86 -5.79
C ALA A 273 -14.06 14.54 -5.60
N LEU A 274 -13.75 15.00 -4.39
CA LEU A 274 -12.42 15.51 -4.02
C LEU A 274 -11.35 14.41 -4.08
N LEU A 275 -11.64 13.22 -3.52
CA LEU A 275 -10.74 12.07 -3.56
C LEU A 275 -10.46 11.57 -4.99
N LEU A 276 -11.51 11.51 -5.82
CA LEU A 276 -11.42 11.06 -7.20
C LEU A 276 -11.00 12.17 -8.16
N GLU A 277 -10.89 13.42 -7.68
CA GLU A 277 -10.59 14.62 -8.46
C GLU A 277 -11.51 14.78 -9.68
N VAL A 278 -12.81 14.62 -9.46
CA VAL A 278 -13.87 14.88 -10.44
C VAL A 278 -14.77 16.01 -9.93
N ARG A 279 -15.34 16.79 -10.84
CA ARG A 279 -16.21 17.93 -10.51
C ARG A 279 -17.59 17.48 -10.07
N ASP A 280 -18.16 16.52 -10.79
CA ASP A 280 -19.51 16.03 -10.58
C ASP A 280 -19.71 14.60 -11.08
N LYS A 281 -20.92 14.06 -10.89
CA LYS A 281 -21.29 12.72 -11.35
C LYS A 281 -21.21 12.58 -12.87
N THR A 282 -21.53 13.63 -13.63
CA THR A 282 -21.52 13.57 -15.10
C THR A 282 -20.10 13.37 -15.59
N GLU A 283 -19.15 14.16 -15.09
CA GLU A 283 -17.74 14.00 -15.43
C GLU A 283 -17.21 12.63 -15.02
N LEU A 284 -17.58 12.14 -13.83
CA LEU A 284 -17.19 10.80 -13.38
C LEU A 284 -17.65 9.71 -14.37
N LEU A 285 -18.90 9.79 -14.84
CA LEU A 285 -19.45 8.82 -15.79
C LEU A 285 -18.73 8.90 -17.16
N ASP A 286 -18.45 10.11 -17.65
CA ASP A 286 -17.76 10.31 -18.92
C ASP A 286 -16.32 9.79 -18.89
N LEU A 287 -15.59 10.08 -17.81
CA LEU A 287 -14.23 9.57 -17.59
C LEU A 287 -14.23 8.05 -17.44
N PHE A 288 -15.20 7.49 -16.70
CA PHE A 288 -15.33 6.05 -16.54
C PHE A 288 -15.61 5.33 -17.86
N GLU A 289 -16.53 5.84 -18.68
CA GLU A 289 -16.82 5.26 -20.00
C GLU A 289 -15.63 5.38 -20.96
N THR A 290 -14.86 6.47 -20.86
CA THR A 290 -13.61 6.63 -21.59
C THR A 290 -12.59 5.57 -21.17
N ALA A 291 -12.39 5.39 -19.87
CA ALA A 291 -11.48 4.38 -19.31
C ALA A 291 -11.92 2.96 -19.67
N ARG A 292 -13.23 2.67 -19.60
CA ARG A 292 -13.83 1.38 -19.99
C ARG A 292 -13.40 0.97 -21.39
N ARG A 293 -13.47 1.91 -22.35
CA ARG A 293 -13.09 1.68 -23.75
C ARG A 293 -11.58 1.60 -23.93
N GLN A 294 -10.83 2.56 -23.41
CA GLN A 294 -9.38 2.68 -23.65
C GLN A 294 -8.59 1.58 -22.93
N CYS A 295 -8.93 1.28 -21.67
CA CYS A 295 -8.27 0.26 -20.85
C CYS A 295 -8.89 -1.14 -21.04
N ARG A 296 -9.93 -1.25 -21.89
CA ARG A 296 -10.69 -2.48 -22.16
C ARG A 296 -11.13 -3.18 -20.86
N LEU A 297 -11.79 -2.44 -19.97
CA LEU A 297 -12.14 -2.93 -18.62
C LEU A 297 -12.97 -4.21 -18.64
N ASP A 298 -13.77 -4.44 -19.69
CA ASP A 298 -14.53 -5.69 -19.88
C ASP A 298 -13.62 -6.94 -20.02
N GLN A 299 -12.32 -6.76 -20.29
CA GLN A 299 -11.31 -7.82 -20.36
C GLN A 299 -10.59 -8.08 -19.04
N TRP A 300 -10.74 -7.19 -18.05
CA TRP A 300 -10.09 -7.34 -16.76
C TRP A 300 -10.81 -8.39 -15.93
N LYS A 301 -10.05 -9.33 -15.38
CA LYS A 301 -10.58 -10.51 -14.70
C LYS A 301 -9.84 -10.80 -13.41
N ILE A 302 -10.54 -11.42 -12.48
CA ILE A 302 -9.97 -12.09 -11.32
C ILE A 302 -10.36 -13.54 -11.38
N GLY A 303 -9.35 -14.40 -11.54
CA GLY A 303 -9.60 -15.78 -11.96
C GLY A 303 -10.33 -15.82 -13.30
N ALA A 304 -11.49 -16.46 -13.33
CA ALA A 304 -12.31 -16.58 -14.53
C ALA A 304 -13.36 -15.46 -14.67
N ALA A 305 -13.65 -14.71 -13.60
CA ALA A 305 -14.75 -13.75 -13.55
C ALA A 305 -14.28 -12.34 -13.98
N PRO A 306 -15.08 -11.59 -14.74
CA PRO A 306 -14.82 -10.17 -15.00
C PRO A 306 -14.92 -9.35 -13.71
N ILE A 307 -14.21 -8.24 -13.62
CA ILE A 307 -14.31 -7.32 -12.47
C ILE A 307 -15.51 -6.39 -12.70
N PRO A 308 -16.56 -6.40 -11.85
CA PRO A 308 -17.74 -5.57 -12.04
C PRO A 308 -17.53 -4.13 -11.51
N PHE A 309 -16.61 -3.40 -12.13
CA PHE A 309 -16.21 -2.04 -11.70
C PHE A 309 -17.40 -1.09 -11.46
N ALA A 310 -18.36 -1.05 -12.38
CA ALA A 310 -19.53 -0.18 -12.27
C ALA A 310 -20.41 -0.52 -11.06
N SER A 311 -20.54 -1.81 -10.73
CA SER A 311 -21.30 -2.29 -9.58
C SER A 311 -20.58 -2.00 -8.28
N TYR A 312 -19.26 -2.21 -8.22
CA TYR A 312 -18.43 -1.86 -7.07
C TYR A 312 -18.44 -0.36 -6.76
N MET A 313 -18.59 0.49 -7.78
CA MET A 313 -18.77 1.93 -7.64
C MET A 313 -20.23 2.36 -7.42
N GLY A 314 -21.22 1.48 -7.59
CA GLY A 314 -22.64 1.84 -7.54
C GLY A 314 -23.01 2.99 -8.49
N LEU A 315 -22.41 3.08 -9.68
CA LEU A 315 -22.44 4.28 -10.55
C LEU A 315 -23.85 4.84 -10.81
N SER A 316 -24.85 3.96 -10.97
CA SER A 316 -26.24 4.35 -11.20
C SER A 316 -26.84 5.12 -10.02
N ALA A 317 -26.49 4.73 -8.79
CA ALA A 317 -27.05 5.27 -7.55
C ALA A 317 -26.28 6.46 -6.97
N LEU A 318 -25.08 6.79 -7.48
CA LEU A 318 -24.30 7.93 -6.97
C LEU A 318 -25.09 9.25 -7.06
N ALA A 319 -25.00 10.10 -6.03
CA ALA A 319 -25.59 11.44 -5.98
C ALA A 319 -27.09 11.52 -6.37
N THR A 320 -27.87 10.45 -6.15
CA THR A 320 -29.31 10.44 -6.47
C THR A 320 -30.20 10.91 -5.32
N THR A 321 -29.75 10.76 -4.07
CA THR A 321 -30.51 11.12 -2.85
C THR A 321 -30.04 12.42 -2.23
#